data_AF-A0A6A1WTN4-F1
#
_entry.id   AF-A0A6A1WTN4-F1
#
_cell.length_a   1.000
_cell.length_b   1.000
_cell.length_c   1.000
_cell.angle_alpha   90.00
_cell.angle_beta   90.00
_cell.angle_gamma   90.00
#
_symmetry.space_group_name_H-M   'P 1'
#
loop_
_entity.id
_entity.type
_entity.pdbx_description
1 polymer ?
#
loop_
_entity_poly.entity_id
_entity_poly.type
_entity_poly.pdbx_seq_one_letter_code
_entity_poly.pdbx_strand_id
1 'polypeptide(L)'
;MAGITGSSFPCMPLVDRNTRTGPYLLESKLVGKHLILLFIRTQEHFIGDKAVVDPPLGDEPIGLDMIHMGKGLAWLNGEEIGRYWPRRSPVHEKCVHECDYRGKFMPDKCFTGCGEPTQRW
;
A
#
# COMPACT_ATOMS: atom_id res chain seq x y z
N MET A 1 26.22 -21.70 -10.45
CA MET A 1 26.25 -20.50 -9.58
C MET A 1 25.84 -19.32 -10.44
N ALA A 2 24.60 -18.86 -10.33
CA ALA A 2 24.12 -17.71 -11.09
C ALA A 2 24.68 -16.44 -10.44
N GLY A 3 25.67 -15.82 -11.09
CA GLY A 3 26.22 -14.54 -10.66
C GLY A 3 25.19 -13.44 -10.87
N ILE A 4 24.80 -12.76 -9.80
CA ILE A 4 23.99 -11.54 -9.88
C ILE A 4 24.93 -10.44 -10.35
N THR A 5 25.09 -10.30 -11.66
CA THR A 5 25.69 -9.11 -12.28
C THR A 5 24.64 -8.00 -12.29
N GLY A 6 24.51 -7.31 -11.16
CA GLY A 6 23.61 -6.17 -11.04
C GLY A 6 23.79 -5.54 -9.66
N SER A 7 24.49 -4.42 -9.58
CA SER A 7 24.70 -3.62 -8.37
C SER A 7 23.47 -2.79 -7.97
N SER A 8 22.30 -3.09 -8.54
CA SER A 8 21.06 -2.36 -8.37
C SER A 8 20.01 -3.25 -7.72
N PHE A 9 19.46 -2.81 -6.59
CA PHE A 9 18.28 -3.39 -5.97
C PHE A 9 17.05 -2.57 -6.35
N PRO A 10 15.84 -3.17 -6.36
CA PRO A 10 14.61 -2.40 -6.54
C PRO A 10 14.48 -1.40 -5.39
N CYS A 11 14.37 -0.11 -5.74
CA CYS A 11 14.10 0.96 -4.80
C CYS A 11 12.77 0.75 -4.07
N MET A 12 12.65 1.30 -2.86
CA MET A 12 11.37 1.33 -2.15
C MET A 12 10.49 2.46 -2.69
N PRO A 13 9.18 2.21 -2.88
CA PRO A 13 8.25 3.25 -3.28
C PRO A 13 8.17 4.34 -2.20
N LEU A 14 7.86 5.55 -2.63
CA LEU A 14 7.60 6.72 -1.80
C LEU A 14 6.35 6.47 -0.95
N VAL A 15 6.55 5.88 0.22
CA VAL A 15 5.56 5.87 1.28
C VAL A 15 5.72 7.18 2.05
N ASP A 16 4.66 7.99 2.08
CA ASP A 16 4.65 9.23 2.86
C ASP A 16 4.98 8.90 4.33
N ARG A 17 6.09 9.44 4.83
CA ARG A 17 6.59 9.17 6.20
C ARG A 17 5.66 9.69 7.29
N ASN A 18 4.75 10.60 6.95
CA ASN A 18 3.74 11.09 7.88
C ASN A 18 2.52 10.17 7.94
N THR A 19 2.36 9.26 6.97
CA THR A 19 1.34 8.24 7.01
C THR A 19 1.98 6.94 7.49
N ARG A 20 1.74 6.57 8.77
CA ARG A 20 2.00 5.22 9.29
C ARG A 20 1.10 4.19 8.59
N THR A 21 1.21 4.07 7.28
CA THR A 21 0.35 3.25 6.44
C THR A 21 1.27 2.42 5.56
N GLY A 22 1.63 1.25 6.07
CA GLY A 22 2.29 0.21 5.28
C GLY A 22 1.29 -0.45 4.33
N PRO A 23 1.75 -1.31 3.40
CA PRO A 23 0.85 -2.06 2.54
C PRO A 23 -0.15 -2.85 3.38
N TYR A 24 -1.45 -2.84 3.05
CA TYR A 24 -2.46 -3.70 3.70
C TYR A 24 -2.30 -5.12 3.18
N LEU A 25 -1.21 -5.77 3.57
CA LEU A 25 -1.08 -7.21 3.44
C LEU A 25 -2.02 -7.82 4.45
N LEU A 26 -3.20 -8.23 3.99
CA LEU A 26 -4.08 -9.07 4.77
C LEU A 26 -3.41 -10.45 4.83
N GLU A 27 -2.84 -10.79 5.98
CA GLU A 27 -2.37 -12.15 6.24
C GLU A 27 -3.55 -13.13 6.13
N SER A 28 -3.21 -14.35 5.71
CA SER A 28 -3.98 -15.52 5.26
C SER A 28 -5.19 -16.01 6.09
N LYS A 29 -5.84 -15.18 6.91
CA LYS A 29 -7.00 -15.56 7.74
C LYS A 29 -8.35 -15.63 6.99
N LEU A 30 -8.34 -15.68 5.66
CA LEU A 30 -9.56 -15.50 4.85
C LEU A 30 -10.28 -16.82 4.49
N VAL A 31 -9.75 -17.98 4.90
CA VAL A 31 -10.26 -19.29 4.46
C VAL A 31 -11.66 -19.59 4.99
N GLY A 32 -12.64 -19.73 4.09
CA GLY A 32 -13.90 -20.45 4.32
C GLY A 32 -15.11 -19.66 4.84
N LYS A 33 -15.08 -18.32 4.90
CA LYS A 33 -16.24 -17.48 5.26
C LYS A 33 -16.37 -16.30 4.30
N HIS A 34 -17.61 -15.86 4.04
CA HIS A 34 -17.87 -14.60 3.36
C HIS A 34 -17.15 -13.46 4.10
N LEU A 35 -16.34 -12.69 3.36
CA LEU A 35 -15.61 -11.54 3.88
C LEU A 35 -16.53 -10.33 3.88
N ILE A 36 -16.70 -9.72 5.05
CA ILE A 36 -17.43 -8.47 5.19
C ILE A 36 -16.42 -7.33 5.26
N LEU A 37 -16.35 -6.55 4.19
CA LEU A 37 -15.56 -5.33 4.12
C LEU A 37 -16.45 -4.13 4.44
N LEU A 38 -16.04 -3.31 5.39
CA LEU A 38 -16.67 -2.03 5.69
C LEU A 38 -15.66 -0.92 5.47
N PHE A 39 -16.04 0.09 4.71
CA PHE A 39 -15.23 1.28 4.43
C PHE A 39 -15.93 2.50 4.97
N ILE A 40 -15.23 3.33 5.74
CA ILE A 40 -15.76 4.59 6.24
C ILE A 40 -14.92 5.72 5.67
N ARG A 41 -15.54 6.53 4.80
CA ARG A 41 -14.91 7.75 4.27
C ARG A 41 -14.99 8.85 5.31
N THR A 42 -13.86 9.50 5.59
CA THR A 42 -13.76 10.59 6.59
C THR A 42 -13.79 11.97 5.93
N GLN A 43 -14.62 12.17 4.89
CA GLN A 43 -14.86 13.49 4.27
C GLN A 43 -15.95 14.25 5.05
N GLU A 44 -16.41 15.40 4.53
CA GLU A 44 -17.43 16.25 5.18
C GLU A 44 -18.71 15.47 5.59
N HIS A 45 -19.01 14.38 4.89
CA HIS A 45 -20.01 13.40 5.31
C HIS A 45 -19.39 12.02 5.52
N PHE A 46 -19.68 11.40 6.66
CA PHE A 46 -19.31 10.00 6.92
C PHE A 46 -20.22 9.09 6.08
N ILE A 47 -19.64 8.53 5.01
CA ILE A 47 -20.30 7.55 4.15
C ILE A 47 -19.68 6.19 4.44
N GLY A 48 -20.54 5.25 4.83
CA GLY A 48 -20.19 3.86 5.07
C GLY A 48 -20.62 2.98 3.90
N ASP A 49 -19.66 2.30 3.28
CA ASP A 49 -19.91 1.33 2.20
C ASP A 49 -19.59 -0.08 2.74
N LYS A 50 -20.52 -1.03 2.56
CA LYS A 50 -20.36 -2.42 3.00
C LYS A 50 -20.38 -3.34 1.78
N ALA A 51 -19.34 -4.16 1.64
CA ALA A 51 -19.25 -5.19 0.61
C ALA A 51 -19.13 -6.57 1.27
N VAL A 52 -19.78 -7.56 0.66
CA VAL A 52 -19.62 -8.96 1.04
C VAL A 52 -18.95 -9.66 -0.14
N VAL A 53 -17.78 -10.23 0.08
CA VAL A 53 -16.95 -10.82 -0.97
C VAL A 53 -16.54 -12.22 -0.56
N ASP A 54 -16.52 -13.15 -1.50
CA ASP A 54 -16.00 -14.49 -1.22
C ASP A 54 -14.47 -14.46 -1.14
N PRO A 55 -13.86 -15.23 -0.23
CA PRO A 55 -12.42 -15.26 -0.11
C PRO A 55 -11.81 -15.87 -1.37
N PRO A 56 -10.70 -15.30 -1.88
CA PRO A 56 -10.00 -15.88 -3.02
C PRO A 56 -9.40 -17.24 -2.64
N LEU A 57 -9.15 -18.07 -3.66
CA LEU A 57 -8.55 -19.39 -3.49
C LEU A 57 -7.04 -19.26 -3.26
N GLY A 58 -6.55 -19.81 -2.15
CA GLY A 58 -5.12 -19.87 -1.82
C GLY A 58 -4.75 -19.15 -0.53
N ASP A 59 -3.50 -19.31 -0.11
CA ASP A 59 -2.92 -18.72 1.09
C ASP A 59 -2.00 -17.51 0.78
N GLU A 60 -2.06 -17.01 -0.46
CA GLU A 60 -1.27 -15.86 -0.89
C GLU A 60 -1.78 -14.58 -0.22
N PRO A 61 -0.89 -13.64 0.12
CA PRO A 61 -1.28 -12.38 0.73
C PRO A 61 -2.13 -11.57 -0.25
N ILE A 62 -3.21 -10.98 0.25
CA ILE A 62 -4.14 -10.19 -0.56
C ILE A 62 -4.04 -8.73 -0.15
N GLY A 63 -3.96 -7.86 -1.15
CA GLY A 63 -3.99 -6.40 -1.00
C GLY A 63 -5.29 -5.81 -1.50
N LEU A 64 -5.76 -4.75 -0.85
CA LEU A 64 -6.99 -4.03 -1.25
C LEU A 64 -6.63 -2.77 -2.03
N ASP A 65 -6.99 -2.70 -3.31
CA ASP A 65 -6.79 -1.49 -4.11
C ASP A 65 -7.85 -0.43 -3.77
N MET A 66 -7.46 0.56 -2.98
CA MET A 66 -8.35 1.63 -2.50
C MET A 66 -8.14 2.97 -3.21
N ILE A 67 -7.45 3.00 -4.36
CA ILE A 67 -7.05 4.24 -5.06
C ILE A 67 -8.22 5.18 -5.36
N HIS A 68 -9.42 4.65 -5.58
CA HIS A 68 -10.63 5.41 -5.90
C HIS A 68 -11.52 5.73 -4.70
N MET A 69 -11.18 5.26 -3.49
CA MET A 69 -11.98 5.45 -2.28
C MET A 69 -11.64 6.74 -1.51
N GLY A 70 -10.51 7.38 -1.83
CA GLY A 70 -10.11 8.66 -1.25
C GLY A 70 -9.39 8.53 0.09
N LYS A 71 -10.05 8.85 1.21
CA LYS A 71 -9.45 8.79 2.55
C LYS A 71 -10.46 8.21 3.54
N GLY A 72 -10.01 7.26 4.34
CA GLY A 72 -10.87 6.65 5.33
C GLY A 72 -10.21 5.57 6.16
N LEU A 73 -11.07 4.73 6.71
CA LEU A 73 -10.74 3.56 7.50
C LEU A 73 -11.43 2.34 6.89
N ALA A 74 -10.80 1.19 7.00
CA ALA A 74 -11.35 -0.06 6.53
C ALA A 74 -11.38 -1.12 7.65
N TRP A 75 -12.41 -1.96 7.59
CA TRP A 75 -12.62 -3.09 8.48
C TRP A 75 -12.89 -4.36 7.67
N LEU A 76 -12.44 -5.48 8.20
CA LEU A 76 -12.64 -6.80 7.64
C LEU A 76 -13.19 -7.72 8.71
N ASN A 77 -14.37 -8.32 8.48
CA ASN A 77 -15.02 -9.23 9.43
C ASN A 77 -15.17 -8.66 10.86
N GLY A 78 -15.26 -7.32 10.98
CA GLY A 78 -15.34 -6.62 12.26
C GLY A 78 -14.00 -6.21 12.88
N GLU A 79 -12.87 -6.60 12.28
CA GLU A 79 -11.52 -6.20 12.71
C GLU A 79 -11.05 -4.97 11.91
N GLU A 80 -10.45 -3.99 12.57
CA GLU A 80 -9.89 -2.81 11.89
C GLU A 80 -8.61 -3.21 11.14
N ILE A 81 -8.60 -3.05 9.82
CA ILE A 81 -7.42 -3.34 8.98
C ILE A 81 -6.53 -2.11 8.79
N GLY A 82 -7.08 -0.91 9.00
CA GLY A 82 -6.34 0.34 9.11
C GLY A 82 -6.88 1.49 8.28
N ARG A 83 -6.13 2.60 8.28
CA ARG A 83 -6.48 3.86 7.59
C ARG A 83 -5.93 3.93 6.18
N TYR A 84 -6.76 3.99 5.15
CA TYR A 84 -6.34 4.24 3.77
C TYR A 84 -6.27 5.71 3.40
N TRP A 85 -5.20 6.08 2.70
CA TRP A 85 -5.07 7.41 2.10
C TRP A 85 -4.13 7.41 0.88
N PRO A 86 -4.60 6.88 -0.27
CA PRO A 86 -3.90 7.01 -1.55
C PRO A 86 -3.77 8.49 -1.95
N ARG A 87 -2.61 9.10 -1.67
CA ARG A 87 -2.26 10.43 -2.20
C ARG A 87 -1.29 10.26 -3.34
N ARG A 88 -1.45 11.04 -4.41
CA ARG A 88 -0.42 11.08 -5.46
C ARG A 88 0.82 11.78 -4.93
N SER A 89 1.95 11.10 -5.03
CA SER A 89 3.27 11.66 -4.77
C SER A 89 3.58 12.77 -5.79
N PRO A 90 4.28 13.86 -5.41
CA PRO A 90 4.72 14.87 -6.35
C PRO A 90 5.63 14.28 -7.44
N VAL A 91 5.43 14.71 -8.68
CA VAL A 91 6.24 14.26 -9.83
C VAL A 91 7.69 14.78 -9.76
N HIS A 92 7.89 15.92 -9.10
CA HIS A 92 9.19 16.61 -9.01
C HIS A 92 9.99 16.25 -7.74
N GLU A 93 9.62 15.19 -7.03
CA GLU A 93 10.45 14.68 -5.94
C GLU A 93 11.74 14.04 -6.47
N LYS A 94 12.72 13.82 -5.58
CA LYS A 94 14.03 13.22 -5.91
C LYS A 94 13.94 11.72 -6.20
N CYS A 95 12.98 11.28 -7.01
CA CYS A 95 12.97 9.91 -7.46
C CYS A 95 14.13 9.65 -8.40
N VAL A 96 14.76 8.49 -8.22
CA VAL A 96 15.86 8.04 -9.07
C VAL A 96 15.42 6.80 -9.83
N HIS A 97 15.83 6.69 -11.09
CA HIS A 97 15.58 5.49 -11.88
C HIS A 97 16.46 4.31 -11.45
N GLU A 98 17.62 4.60 -10.88
CA GLU A 98 18.58 3.60 -10.41
C GLU A 98 19.14 4.05 -9.04
N CYS A 99 19.13 3.14 -8.06
CA CYS A 99 19.65 3.37 -6.71
C CYS A 99 20.99 2.67 -6.55
N ASP A 100 22.04 3.46 -6.31
CA ASP A 100 23.33 2.94 -5.89
C ASP A 100 23.31 2.68 -4.38
N TYR A 101 23.56 1.44 -3.95
CA TYR A 101 23.66 1.08 -2.54
C TYR A 101 24.96 1.59 -1.89
N ARG A 102 26.01 1.87 -2.68
CA ARG A 102 27.31 2.31 -2.17
C ARG A 102 27.27 3.74 -1.66
N GLY A 103 28.05 4.04 -0.63
CA GLY A 103 28.16 5.38 -0.04
C GLY A 103 27.15 5.65 1.09
N LYS A 104 27.14 6.89 1.58
CA LYS A 104 26.34 7.28 2.75
C LYS A 104 24.84 7.11 2.48
N PHE A 105 24.14 6.43 3.38
CA PHE A 105 22.68 6.34 3.34
C PHE A 105 22.08 7.73 3.55
N MET A 106 21.22 8.13 2.61
CA MET A 106 20.34 9.27 2.76
C MET A 106 18.91 8.81 2.51
N PRO A 107 17.93 9.22 3.32
CA PRO A 107 16.59 8.69 3.21
C PRO A 107 15.91 9.00 1.87
N ASP A 108 16.34 10.03 1.14
CA ASP A 108 15.87 10.47 -0.17
C ASP A 108 16.71 9.94 -1.34
N LYS A 109 17.74 9.14 -1.07
CA LYS A 109 18.69 8.64 -2.07
C LYS A 109 18.06 7.72 -3.11
N CYS A 110 17.05 6.96 -2.70
CA CYS A 110 16.50 5.83 -3.46
C CYS A 110 14.98 5.86 -3.50
N PHE A 111 14.40 7.05 -3.63
CA PHE A 111 12.96 7.21 -3.80
C PHE A 111 12.49 6.70 -5.16
N THR A 112 11.33 6.03 -5.18
CA THR A 112 10.62 5.61 -6.39
C THR A 112 9.12 5.82 -6.26
N GLY A 113 8.36 5.64 -7.33
CA GLY A 113 6.91 5.88 -7.32
C GLY A 113 6.53 7.37 -7.30
N CYS A 114 7.36 8.25 -7.87
CA CYS A 114 6.98 9.65 -8.08
C CYS A 114 5.80 9.75 -9.05
N GLY A 115 4.82 10.59 -8.73
CA GLY A 115 3.58 10.69 -9.49
C GLY A 115 2.58 9.55 -9.24
N GLU A 116 2.98 8.50 -8.53
CA GLU A 116 2.13 7.37 -8.18
C GLU A 116 1.46 7.57 -6.81
N PRO A 117 0.40 6.80 -6.50
CA PRO A 117 -0.17 6.78 -5.16
C PRO A 117 0.87 6.34 -4.12
N THR A 118 1.05 7.12 -3.06
CA THR A 118 1.92 6.80 -1.92
C THR A 118 1.55 5.50 -1.22
N GLN A 119 0.30 5.08 -1.38
CA GLN A 119 -0.23 3.82 -0.90
C GLN A 119 -1.33 3.35 -1.84
N ARG A 120 -1.23 2.13 -2.35
CA ARG A 120 -2.22 1.54 -3.26
C ARG A 120 -2.89 0.29 -2.67
N TRP A 121 -2.10 -0.57 -2.04
CA TRP A 121 -2.52 -1.84 -1.46
C TRP A 121 -2.25 -1.89 0.03
#